data_AF-A0A8T5R3L1-F1
#
_entry.id   AF-A0A8T5R3L1-F1
#
_cell.length_a   1.000
_cell.length_b   1.000
_cell.length_c   1.000
_cell.angle_alpha   90.00
_cell.angle_beta   90.00
_cell.angle_gamma   90.00
#
_symmetry.space_group_name_H-M   'P 1'
#
loop_
_entity.id
_entity.type
_entity.pdbx_description
1 polymer ?
#
loop_
_entity_poly.entity_id
_entity_poly.type
_entity_poly.pdbx_seq_one_letter_code
_entity_poly.pdbx_strand_id
1 'polypeptide(L)'
;MRYFKAFVAGMILPAIISPILLLFLSFTGSINVIGRLPGLYLGSILWGLWNIIFITTMKKVPINDRNDKIGAYGAVYGLFTVLINSFYFEITSVITQFSDSSIIWFLVFYPLSLFFIWKYIVNALNLIFDVY
;
A
#
# COMPACT_ATOMS: atom_id res chain seq x y z
N MET A 1 -23.83 1.80 0.16
CA MET A 1 -22.73 1.11 0.88
C MET A 1 -21.49 0.83 0.03
N ARG A 2 -21.51 1.07 -1.29
CA ARG A 2 -20.38 0.74 -2.20
C ARG A 2 -19.00 1.22 -1.72
N TYR A 3 -18.89 2.46 -1.27
CA TYR A 3 -17.61 3.02 -0.79
C TYR A 3 -17.11 2.38 0.49
N PHE A 4 -18.01 2.01 1.40
CA PHE A 4 -17.63 1.29 2.62
C PHE A 4 -17.12 -0.12 2.29
N LYS A 5 -17.78 -0.84 1.36
CA LYS A 5 -17.29 -2.13 0.87
C LYS A 5 -15.92 -2.00 0.19
N ALA A 6 -15.71 -0.96 -0.62
CA ALA A 6 -14.41 -0.68 -1.24
C ALA A 6 -13.33 -0.38 -0.19
N PHE A 7 -13.65 0.41 0.83
CA PHE A 7 -12.74 0.69 1.94
C PHE A 7 -12.29 -0.61 2.62
N VAL A 8 -13.24 -1.46 3.02
CA VAL A 8 -12.97 -2.75 3.66
C VAL A 8 -12.14 -3.65 2.74
N ALA A 9 -12.51 -3.77 1.46
CA ALA A 9 -11.77 -4.56 0.48
C ALA A 9 -10.31 -4.09 0.34
N GLY A 10 -10.05 -2.78 0.41
CA GLY A 10 -8.69 -2.21 0.36
C GLY A 10 -7.90 -2.41 1.65
N MET A 11 -8.56 -2.47 2.81
CA MET A 11 -7.91 -2.65 4.11
C MET A 11 -7.52 -4.10 4.41
N ILE A 12 -8.19 -5.09 3.82
CA ILE A 12 -8.04 -6.50 4.23
C ILE A 12 -6.61 -6.99 4.09
N LEU A 13 -5.97 -6.74 2.94
CA LEU A 13 -4.62 -7.22 2.70
C LEU A 13 -3.60 -6.67 3.72
N PRO A 14 -3.49 -5.35 3.94
CA PRO A 14 -2.58 -4.85 4.98
C PRO A 14 -2.98 -5.24 6.38
N ALA A 15 -4.28 -5.39 6.67
CA ALA A 15 -4.74 -5.86 7.97
C ALA A 15 -4.32 -7.31 8.25
N ILE A 16 -4.20 -8.16 7.23
CA ILE A 16 -3.69 -9.54 7.36
C ILE A 16 -2.17 -9.55 7.50
N ILE A 17 -1.46 -8.70 6.75
CA ILE A 17 0.01 -8.65 6.75
C ILE A 17 0.54 -8.01 8.05
N SER A 18 -0.15 -7.01 8.61
CA SER A 18 0.34 -6.24 9.76
C SER A 18 0.61 -7.10 11.01
N PRO A 19 -0.27 -8.03 11.43
CA PRO A 19 0.01 -8.95 12.53
C PRO A 19 1.24 -9.83 12.29
N ILE A 20 1.44 -10.31 11.06
CA ILE A 20 2.59 -11.14 10.68
C ILE A 20 3.88 -10.32 10.80
N LEU A 21 3.86 -9.07 10.31
CA LEU A 21 4.96 -8.11 10.45
C LEU A 21 5.29 -7.81 11.92
N LEU A 22 4.27 -7.60 12.76
CA LEU A 22 4.44 -7.36 14.19
C LEU A 22 5.06 -8.54 14.92
N LEU A 23 4.59 -9.75 14.60
CA LEU A 23 5.12 -10.99 15.16
C LEU A 23 6.58 -11.18 14.77
N PHE A 24 6.93 -10.95 13.50
CA PHE A 24 8.32 -10.96 13.03
C PHE A 24 9.19 -9.93 13.78
N LEU A 25 8.75 -8.68 13.87
CA LEU A 25 9.48 -7.63 14.57
C LEU A 25 9.70 -7.96 16.06
N SER A 26 8.71 -8.61 16.69
CA SER A 26 8.78 -9.05 18.08
C SER A 26 9.83 -10.15 18.28
N PHE A 27 9.93 -11.12 17.36
CA PHE A 27 10.96 -12.16 17.41
C PHE A 27 12.38 -11.63 17.15
N THR A 28 12.52 -10.56 16.36
CA THR A 28 13.83 -9.91 16.13
C THR A 28 14.31 -9.06 17.30
N GLY A 29 13.57 -8.99 18.41
CA GLY A 29 13.99 -8.25 19.61
C GLY A 29 13.98 -6.73 19.45
N SER A 30 13.27 -6.21 18.45
CA SER A 30 13.16 -4.76 18.24
C SER A 30 12.36 -4.13 19.37
N ILE A 31 13.04 -3.57 20.38
CA ILE A 31 12.46 -2.91 21.59
C ILE A 31 11.36 -1.88 21.25
N ASN A 32 11.34 -1.34 20.03
CA ASN A 32 10.39 -0.33 19.57
C ASN A 32 9.16 -0.86 18.80
N VAL A 33 8.78 -2.15 18.94
CA VAL A 33 7.59 -2.70 18.23
C VAL A 33 6.33 -1.88 18.52
N ILE A 34 6.11 -1.49 19.78
CA ILE A 34 4.94 -0.71 20.20
C ILE A 34 4.89 0.65 19.49
N GLY A 35 6.05 1.32 19.33
CA GLY A 35 6.14 2.61 18.64
C GLY A 35 5.83 2.53 17.14
N ARG A 36 5.88 1.34 16.54
CA ARG A 36 5.59 1.12 15.11
C ARG A 36 4.12 0.75 14.83
N LEU A 37 3.34 0.42 15.86
CA LEU A 37 1.92 0.07 15.73
C LEU A 37 1.11 1.17 15.01
N PRO A 38 1.21 2.47 15.38
CA PRO A 38 0.39 3.50 14.74
C PRO A 38 0.64 3.58 13.22
N GLY A 39 1.90 3.46 12.79
CA GLY A 39 2.26 3.48 11.37
C GLY A 39 1.69 2.29 10.59
N LEU A 40 1.72 1.09 11.17
CA LEU A 40 1.18 -0.12 10.53
C LEU A 40 -0.35 -0.05 10.36
N TYR A 41 -1.07 0.41 11.37
CA TYR A 41 -2.53 0.57 11.28
C TYR A 41 -2.92 1.75 10.39
N LEU A 42 -2.18 2.86 10.44
CA LEU A 42 -2.40 4.00 9.55
C LEU A 42 -2.19 3.61 8.08
N GLY A 43 -1.17 2.81 7.78
CA GLY A 43 -0.92 2.27 6.45
C GLY A 43 -2.12 1.48 5.92
N SER A 44 -2.72 0.63 6.77
CA SER A 44 -3.95 -0.10 6.42
C SER A 44 -5.11 0.83 6.06
N ILE A 45 -5.31 1.88 6.86
CA ILE A 45 -6.39 2.86 6.66
C ILE A 45 -6.18 3.65 5.36
N LEU A 46 -4.97 4.17 5.13
CA LEU A 46 -4.62 4.91 3.92
C LEU A 46 -4.79 4.04 2.67
N TRP A 47 -4.48 2.75 2.77
CA TRP A 47 -4.67 1.80 1.69
C TRP A 47 -6.17 1.60 1.37
N GLY A 48 -7.00 1.45 2.41
CA GLY A 48 -8.47 1.42 2.25
C GLY A 48 -9.02 2.69 1.61
N LEU A 49 -8.57 3.87 2.05
CA LEU A 49 -8.97 5.15 1.48
C LEU A 49 -8.55 5.27 0.01
N TRP A 50 -7.35 4.81 -0.34
CA TRP A 50 -6.88 4.80 -1.73
C TRP A 50 -7.77 3.95 -2.63
N ASN A 51 -8.28 2.81 -2.13
CA ASN A 51 -9.22 2.00 -2.90
C ASN A 51 -10.56 2.72 -3.14
N ILE A 52 -11.04 3.54 -2.19
CA ILE A 52 -12.20 4.42 -2.43
C ILE A 52 -11.89 5.45 -3.51
N ILE A 53 -10.71 6.09 -3.45
CA ILE A 53 -10.28 7.07 -4.46
C ILE A 53 -10.24 6.39 -5.84
N PHE A 54 -9.70 5.18 -5.94
CA PHE A 54 -9.72 4.42 -7.18
C PHE A 54 -11.14 4.22 -7.72
N ILE A 55 -12.07 3.70 -6.91
CA ILE A 55 -13.45 3.45 -7.36
C ILE A 55 -14.17 4.74 -7.79
N THR A 56 -13.89 5.87 -7.14
CA THR A 56 -14.48 7.17 -7.49
C THR A 56 -13.87 7.79 -8.75
N THR A 57 -12.59 7.56 -9.01
CA THR A 57 -11.85 8.24 -10.08
C THR A 57 -11.59 7.37 -11.32
N MET A 58 -11.76 6.04 -11.24
CA MET A 58 -11.48 5.11 -12.34
C MET A 58 -12.22 5.44 -13.65
N LYS A 59 -13.40 6.06 -13.57
CA LYS A 59 -14.17 6.46 -14.76
C LYS A 59 -13.56 7.66 -15.49
N LYS A 60 -12.74 8.46 -14.82
CA LYS A 60 -12.12 9.68 -15.35
C LYS A 60 -10.72 9.44 -15.94
N VAL A 61 -10.12 8.28 -15.68
CA VAL A 61 -8.77 7.97 -16.14
C VAL A 61 -8.81 7.47 -17.59
N PRO A 62 -8.02 8.07 -18.51
CA PRO A 62 -8.01 7.77 -19.94
C PRO A 62 -7.22 6.48 -20.26
N ILE A 63 -7.38 5.44 -19.44
CA ILE A 63 -6.86 4.09 -19.69
C ILE A 63 -8.07 3.23 -20.08
N ASN A 64 -8.02 2.62 -21.27
CA ASN A 64 -9.14 1.83 -21.79
C ASN A 64 -9.24 0.46 -21.12
N ASP A 65 -8.11 -0.19 -20.86
CA ASP A 65 -8.09 -1.50 -20.19
C ASP A 65 -8.32 -1.36 -18.67
N ARG A 66 -9.33 -2.07 -18.14
CA ARG A 66 -9.66 -2.07 -16.71
C ARG A 66 -8.54 -2.66 -15.85
N ASN A 67 -7.90 -3.73 -16.29
CA ASN A 67 -6.84 -4.40 -15.55
C ASN A 67 -5.60 -3.51 -15.44
N ASP A 68 -5.24 -2.82 -16.52
CA ASP A 68 -4.10 -1.91 -16.50
C ASP A 68 -4.42 -0.65 -15.71
N LYS A 69 -5.67 -0.19 -15.72
CA LYS A 69 -6.13 0.90 -14.86
C LYS A 69 -5.98 0.53 -13.38
N ILE A 70 -6.46 -0.65 -12.97
CA ILE A 70 -6.32 -1.12 -11.58
C ILE A 70 -4.83 -1.20 -11.19
N GLY A 71 -4.02 -1.82 -12.04
CA GLY A 71 -2.58 -1.93 -11.81
C GLY A 71 -1.90 -0.57 -11.69
N ALA A 72 -2.21 0.37 -12.59
CA ALA A 72 -1.65 1.73 -12.58
C ALA A 72 -1.96 2.47 -11.27
N TYR A 73 -3.16 2.31 -10.71
CA TYR A 73 -3.48 2.89 -9.39
C TYR A 73 -2.67 2.26 -8.25
N GLY A 74 -2.37 0.97 -8.33
CA GLY A 74 -1.45 0.31 -7.42
C GLY A 74 -0.03 0.85 -7.55
N ALA A 75 0.47 1.01 -8.77
CA ALA A 75 1.79 1.58 -9.03
C ALA A 75 1.90 3.02 -8.51
N VAL A 76 0.89 3.85 -8.76
CA VAL A 76 0.85 5.25 -8.29
C VAL A 76 0.82 5.30 -6.76
N TYR A 77 0.04 4.45 -6.10
CA TYR A 77 0.07 4.35 -4.63
C TYR A 77 1.45 3.94 -4.13
N GLY A 78 2.08 2.96 -4.78
CA GLY A 78 3.42 2.51 -4.45
C GLY A 78 4.48 3.58 -4.63
N LEU A 79 4.36 4.39 -5.68
CA LEU A 79 5.25 5.52 -5.90
C LEU A 79 5.06 6.58 -4.82
N PHE A 80 3.82 6.96 -4.50
CA PHE A 80 3.55 7.92 -3.43
C PHE A 80 4.07 7.44 -2.08
N THR A 81 3.83 6.19 -1.73
CA THR A 81 4.28 5.62 -0.46
C THR A 81 5.79 5.52 -0.39
N VAL A 82 6.50 5.14 -1.46
CA VAL A 82 7.97 5.21 -1.48
C VAL A 82 8.44 6.63 -1.32
N LEU A 83 7.91 7.58 -2.09
CA LEU A 83 8.36 8.98 -2.00
C LEU A 83 8.10 9.54 -0.60
N ILE A 84 6.92 9.31 -0.01
CA ILE A 84 6.63 9.74 1.35
C ILE A 84 7.59 9.08 2.33
N ASN A 85 7.83 7.77 2.25
CA ASN A 85 8.74 7.12 3.18
C ASN A 85 10.20 7.58 2.95
N SER A 86 10.70 7.64 1.72
CA SER A 86 12.04 8.12 1.40
C SER A 86 12.26 9.56 1.88
N PHE A 87 11.36 10.50 1.55
CA PHE A 87 11.50 11.90 1.97
C PHE A 87 11.22 12.09 3.47
N TYR A 88 10.24 11.41 4.05
CA TYR A 88 9.93 11.54 5.48
C TYR A 88 11.03 10.91 6.34
N PHE A 89 11.62 9.77 5.93
CA PHE A 89 12.76 9.16 6.62
C PHE A 89 14.06 9.97 6.43
N GLU A 90 14.28 10.61 5.28
CA GLU A 90 15.39 11.56 5.11
C GLU A 90 15.22 12.81 5.99
N ILE A 91 14.00 13.35 6.10
CA ILE A 91 13.72 14.51 6.97
C ILE A 91 13.84 14.14 8.47
N THR A 92 13.58 12.89 8.85
CA THR A 92 13.61 12.44 10.27
C THR A 92 14.86 11.67 10.70
N SER A 93 15.85 11.45 9.83
CA SER A 93 17.19 10.95 10.17
C SER A 93 17.28 9.60 10.91
N VAL A 94 16.24 8.75 10.87
CA VAL A 94 16.23 7.47 11.62
C VAL A 94 16.92 6.32 10.86
N ILE A 95 17.11 6.42 9.55
CA ILE A 95 17.82 5.41 8.75
C ILE A 95 19.00 6.06 8.05
N THR A 96 20.09 6.22 8.79
CA THR A 96 21.41 6.27 8.16
C THR A 96 21.71 4.84 7.67
N GLN A 97 22.17 4.67 6.42
CA GLN A 97 22.70 3.42 5.81
C GLN A 97 21.84 2.62 4.80
N PHE A 98 20.89 3.21 4.05
CA PHE A 98 20.56 2.59 2.77
C PHE A 98 21.53 3.09 1.69
N SER A 99 22.15 2.15 0.96
CA SER A 99 22.98 2.51 -0.19
C SER A 99 22.12 3.15 -1.28
N ASP A 100 22.68 4.03 -2.10
CA ASP A 100 21.98 4.65 -3.25
C ASP A 100 21.32 3.59 -4.15
N SER A 101 21.98 2.44 -4.31
CA SER A 101 21.43 1.31 -5.04
C SER A 101 20.13 0.80 -4.41
N SER A 102 20.06 0.67 -3.09
CA SER A 102 18.87 0.23 -2.36
C SER A 102 17.70 1.20 -2.54
N ILE A 103 17.96 2.51 -2.57
CA ILE A 103 16.94 3.54 -2.81
C ILE A 103 16.33 3.36 -4.21
N ILE A 104 17.16 3.17 -5.24
CA ILE A 104 16.72 2.91 -6.61
C ILE A 104 15.89 1.62 -6.68
N TRP A 105 16.35 0.55 -6.01
CA TRP A 105 15.61 -0.70 -5.92
C TRP A 105 14.22 -0.47 -5.30
N PHE A 106 14.09 0.27 -4.21
CA PHE A 106 12.79 0.57 -3.61
C PHE A 106 11.91 1.42 -4.53
N LEU A 107 12.46 2.44 -5.19
CA LEU A 107 11.72 3.31 -6.13
C LEU A 107 11.14 2.56 -7.32
N VAL A 108 11.77 1.46 -7.76
CA VAL A 108 11.30 0.68 -8.91
C VAL A 108 10.47 -0.53 -8.48
N PHE A 109 10.98 -1.33 -7.56
CA PHE A 109 10.37 -2.61 -7.21
C PHE A 109 9.15 -2.46 -6.33
N TYR A 110 9.10 -1.44 -5.48
CA TYR A 110 7.95 -1.27 -4.60
C TYR A 110 6.69 -0.84 -5.39
N PRO A 111 6.73 0.16 -6.30
CA PRO A 111 5.60 0.44 -7.19
C PRO A 111 5.21 -0.75 -8.06
N LEU A 112 6.20 -1.49 -8.58
CA LEU A 112 5.94 -2.69 -9.38
C LEU A 112 5.23 -3.79 -8.58
N SER A 113 5.65 -4.02 -7.34
CA SER A 113 5.00 -4.98 -6.45
C SER A 113 3.54 -4.60 -6.18
N LEU A 114 3.29 -3.31 -5.95
CA LEU A 114 1.94 -2.81 -5.68
C LEU A 114 1.06 -2.79 -6.92
N PHE A 115 1.63 -2.61 -8.12
CA PHE A 115 0.92 -2.82 -9.37
C PHE A 115 0.29 -4.22 -9.42
N PHE A 116 1.10 -5.27 -9.16
CA PHE A 116 0.63 -6.65 -9.21
C PHE A 116 -0.32 -6.98 -8.06
N ILE A 117 -0.03 -6.52 -6.85
CA ILE A 117 -0.92 -6.69 -5.69
C ILE A 117 -2.29 -6.08 -5.99
N TRP A 118 -2.36 -4.90 -6.59
CA TRP A 118 -3.64 -4.29 -6.95
C TRP A 118 -4.36 -5.06 -8.04
N LYS A 119 -3.62 -5.41 -9.10
CA LYS A 119 -4.15 -6.10 -10.28
C LYS A 119 -4.77 -7.45 -9.92
N TYR A 120 -4.14 -8.20 -9.03
CA TYR A 120 -4.57 -9.56 -8.70
C TYR A 120 -5.34 -9.65 -7.39
N ILE A 121 -4.86 -9.04 -6.31
CA ILE A 121 -5.44 -9.22 -4.97
C ILE A 121 -6.57 -8.21 -4.72
N VAL A 122 -6.29 -6.92 -4.87
CA VAL A 122 -7.31 -5.88 -4.58
C VAL A 122 -8.47 -5.97 -5.55
N ASN A 123 -8.21 -6.26 -6.82
CA ASN A 123 -9.26 -6.54 -7.80
C ASN A 123 -10.15 -7.73 -7.39
N ALA A 124 -9.55 -8.85 -7.00
CA ALA A 124 -10.29 -10.03 -6.55
C ALA A 124 -11.14 -9.71 -5.31
N LEU A 125 -10.59 -8.97 -4.34
CA LEU A 125 -11.35 -8.53 -3.16
C LEU A 125 -12.51 -7.62 -3.55
N ASN A 126 -12.29 -6.62 -4.40
CA ASN A 126 -13.37 -5.74 -4.86
C ASN A 126 -14.47 -6.51 -5.63
N LEU A 127 -14.15 -7.61 -6.32
CA LEU A 127 -15.13 -8.51 -6.93
C LEU A 127 -15.91 -9.31 -5.86
N ILE A 128 -15.23 -9.91 -4.89
CA ILE A 128 -15.84 -10.68 -3.79
C ILE A 128 -16.79 -9.81 -2.97
N PHE A 129 -16.40 -8.56 -2.71
CA PHE A 129 -17.23 -7.60 -1.97
C PHE A 129 -18.32 -6.94 -2.82
N ASP A 130 -18.48 -7.30 -4.10
CA ASP A 130 -19.48 -6.73 -4.98
C ASP A 130 -19.40 -5.19 -5.03
N VAL A 131 -18.16 -4.70 -5.22
CA VAL A 131 -17.83 -3.28 -5.32
C VAL A 131 -17.95 -2.80 -6.77
N TYR A 132 -17.78 -3.69 -7.74
CA TYR A 132 -17.80 -3.37 -9.17
C TYR A 132 -19.20 -3.35 -9.75
#